data_AF-A0A2S7QMI0-F1
#
_entry.id   AF-A0A2S7QMI0-F1
#
_cell.length_a   1.000
_cell.length_b   1.000
_cell.length_c   1.000
_cell.angle_alpha   90.00
_cell.angle_beta   90.00
_cell.angle_gamma   90.00
#
_symmetry.space_group_name_H-M   'P 1'
#
loop_
_entity.id
_entity.type
_entity.pdbx_description
1 polymer ?
#
loop_
_entity_poly.entity_id
_entity_poly.type
_entity_poly.pdbx_seq_one_letter_code
_entity_poly.pdbx_strand_id
1 'polypeptide(L)'
;MKKKQKPPKMAPNTRASTSKIEESSSAKQAQHIDLNGNVFELPNYTMKEIHDAIPAHCFKPSIIRSMAYVVRDYFYLSTLIYLAVTYIPLLPNIYLRFAAWVAYTTVQGFVFTGIWILAHECGHGAFSKNKQLNWTMGLIMHSFLLVPFHSWRLSHSQHHKSTGNMDKDTAFVPHTRDSWLKRNFGEKAKANMVEFAELAEDSPIATLWHAFIHQFFGWPGYLLANLTGQEYDGASGMRISHFYFGEDSVFFKKSELHLIALSDVGVAVMIAALIWAGQVFGSWNVIVLWGVPWLWVNNWIVAITFLQHTDASMPHYNNSTWTFARGATATIDRDLGFIDTHLFHDIIGTHVCHHLVSTIPFYHAGEASEHIRRVMGQHYKADVKTPFWTAFWRNQRTCKFVEESEGCEGSGVFMFRNLYKRGGETQPKDLTDGKAVEKPTVSNIVQVGAMATAMSTTRNLNAGRRLSHSAQLRANAALPLLAE
;
A
#
# COMPACT_ATOMS: atom_id res chain seq x y z
N MET A 1 44.60 62.82 -41.13
CA MET A 1 43.95 61.50 -41.25
C MET A 1 45.02 60.41 -41.37
N LYS A 2 44.94 59.37 -40.54
CA LYS A 2 45.87 58.22 -40.49
C LYS A 2 45.57 57.22 -41.60
N LYS A 3 46.59 56.74 -42.33
CA LYS A 3 47.11 55.33 -42.32
C LYS A 3 47.94 55.04 -43.59
N LYS A 4 49.18 54.58 -43.34
CA LYS A 4 50.17 54.11 -44.33
C LYS A 4 49.93 52.64 -44.72
N GLN A 5 50.36 52.30 -45.92
CA GLN A 5 50.34 50.97 -46.57
C GLN A 5 51.43 50.00 -46.05
N LYS A 6 51.21 48.71 -46.40
CA LYS A 6 51.82 47.39 -46.07
C LYS A 6 53.36 47.25 -46.08
N PRO A 7 53.86 46.12 -45.52
CA PRO A 7 54.50 45.08 -46.37
C PRO A 7 54.16 43.59 -45.97
N PRO A 8 54.66 42.56 -46.70
CA PRO A 8 54.10 41.19 -46.72
C PRO A 8 54.89 40.08 -45.96
N LYS A 9 54.17 38.96 -45.73
CA LYS A 9 54.49 37.53 -45.46
C LYS A 9 55.87 37.08 -44.95
N MET A 10 55.86 36.22 -43.91
CA MET A 10 56.65 34.97 -43.82
C MET A 10 56.00 33.97 -42.83
N ALA A 11 56.12 32.67 -43.11
CA ALA A 11 55.58 31.52 -42.35
C ALA A 11 56.43 31.16 -41.11
N PRO A 12 55.93 30.29 -40.21
CA PRO A 12 56.59 28.97 -40.10
C PRO A 12 55.69 27.77 -39.72
N ASN A 13 56.08 26.62 -40.26
CA ASN A 13 56.10 25.26 -39.71
C ASN A 13 55.20 24.88 -38.51
N THR A 14 54.35 23.86 -38.71
CA THR A 14 54.18 22.78 -37.73
C THR A 14 53.85 21.46 -38.43
N ARG A 15 54.68 20.46 -38.14
CA ARG A 15 54.63 19.08 -38.63
C ARG A 15 53.90 18.23 -37.58
N ALA A 16 52.88 17.51 -38.03
CA ALA A 16 52.31 16.26 -37.54
C ALA A 16 52.50 15.87 -36.05
N SER A 17 51.37 15.67 -35.35
CA SER A 17 51.16 14.39 -34.68
C SER A 17 49.68 14.00 -34.81
N THR A 18 49.51 12.77 -35.27
CA THR A 18 48.27 12.07 -35.59
C THR A 18 47.35 11.91 -34.40
N SER A 19 46.08 12.24 -34.63
CA SER A 19 44.92 11.92 -33.81
C SER A 19 44.89 10.45 -33.39
N LYS A 20 44.98 10.19 -32.09
CA LYS A 20 44.38 8.99 -31.52
C LYS A 20 42.87 9.22 -31.49
N ILE A 21 42.15 8.40 -32.25
CA ILE A 21 40.71 8.23 -32.10
C ILE A 21 40.55 7.54 -30.74
N GLU A 22 40.18 8.30 -29.72
CA GLU A 22 39.59 7.74 -28.51
C GLU A 22 38.16 7.36 -28.88
N GLU A 23 37.90 6.06 -29.00
CA GLU A 23 36.56 5.51 -28.85
C GLU A 23 36.07 5.92 -27.45
N SER A 24 35.21 6.94 -27.41
CA SER A 24 34.43 7.22 -26.22
C SER A 24 33.46 6.06 -26.02
N SER A 25 33.84 5.11 -25.18
CA SER A 25 32.86 4.27 -24.50
C SER A 25 31.94 5.23 -23.75
N SER A 26 30.72 5.45 -24.25
CA SER A 26 29.71 6.20 -23.52
C SER A 26 29.53 5.51 -22.17
N ALA A 27 30.07 6.09 -21.10
CA ALA A 27 29.78 5.65 -19.76
C ALA A 27 28.24 5.70 -19.63
N LYS A 28 27.60 4.53 -19.57
CA LYS A 28 26.16 4.47 -19.36
C LYS A 28 25.90 5.20 -18.04
N GLN A 29 25.21 6.32 -18.12
CA GLN A 29 24.77 7.07 -16.95
C GLN A 29 23.99 6.10 -16.06
N ALA A 30 24.31 6.07 -14.77
CA ALA A 30 23.63 5.20 -13.82
C ALA A 30 22.12 5.50 -13.85
N GLN A 31 21.31 4.45 -13.77
CA GLN A 31 19.85 4.53 -13.86
C GLN A 31 19.23 4.00 -12.58
N HIS A 32 18.09 4.58 -12.17
CA HIS A 32 17.28 3.98 -11.12
C HIS A 32 16.65 2.70 -11.65
N ILE A 33 16.81 1.61 -10.91
CA ILE A 33 16.27 0.30 -11.27
C ILE A 33 15.34 -0.19 -10.16
N ASP A 34 14.12 -0.57 -10.54
CA ASP A 34 13.15 -1.17 -9.63
C ASP A 34 13.57 -2.59 -9.20
N LEU A 35 12.82 -3.23 -8.30
CA LEU A 35 13.18 -4.58 -7.85
C LEU A 35 13.08 -5.65 -8.95
N ASN A 36 12.30 -5.40 -10.00
CA ASN A 36 12.13 -6.35 -11.12
C ASN A 36 13.19 -6.15 -12.23
N GLY A 37 14.14 -5.23 -12.05
CA GLY A 37 15.18 -4.94 -13.03
C GLY A 37 14.76 -3.91 -14.10
N ASN A 38 13.61 -3.26 -13.95
CA ASN A 38 13.16 -2.26 -14.91
C ASN A 38 13.75 -0.88 -14.59
N VAL A 39 14.05 -0.12 -15.63
CA VAL A 39 14.43 1.29 -15.49
C VAL A 39 13.25 2.09 -14.95
N PHE A 40 13.52 2.87 -13.91
CA PHE A 40 12.59 3.83 -13.34
C PHE A 40 13.04 5.24 -13.68
N GLU A 41 12.11 6.01 -14.24
CA GLU A 41 12.29 7.43 -14.51
C GLU A 41 11.46 8.23 -13.51
N LEU A 42 11.99 9.37 -13.05
CA LEU A 42 11.24 10.22 -12.15
C LEU A 42 10.09 10.87 -12.91
N PRO A 43 8.85 10.81 -12.40
CA PRO A 43 7.75 11.53 -13.02
C PRO A 43 7.97 13.04 -12.91
N ASN A 44 7.60 13.74 -13.99
CA ASN A 44 7.74 15.19 -14.16
C ASN A 44 6.40 15.92 -14.39
N TYR A 45 5.27 15.21 -14.34
CA TYR A 45 3.94 15.83 -14.41
C TYR A 45 3.60 16.64 -13.15
N THR A 46 2.78 17.65 -13.34
CA THR A 46 2.27 18.55 -12.31
C THR A 46 0.88 18.14 -11.84
N MET A 47 0.51 18.52 -10.61
CA MET A 47 -0.87 18.32 -10.14
C MET A 47 -1.90 19.06 -10.99
N LYS A 48 -1.51 20.17 -11.64
CA LYS A 48 -2.40 20.92 -12.53
C LYS A 48 -2.77 20.08 -13.75
N GLU A 49 -1.80 19.42 -14.39
CA GLU A 49 -2.07 18.55 -15.55
C GLU A 49 -2.99 17.38 -15.17
N ILE A 50 -2.79 16.80 -13.98
CA ILE A 50 -3.67 15.76 -13.44
C ILE A 50 -5.11 16.28 -13.25
N HIS A 51 -5.27 17.43 -12.59
CA HIS A 51 -6.59 18.02 -12.34
C HIS A 51 -7.30 18.44 -13.62
N ASP A 52 -6.59 19.07 -14.57
CA ASP A 52 -7.15 19.57 -15.83
C ASP A 52 -7.64 18.42 -16.74
N ALA A 53 -7.07 17.22 -16.59
CA ALA A 53 -7.49 16.05 -17.37
C ALA A 53 -8.81 15.43 -16.91
N ILE A 54 -9.20 15.64 -15.64
CA ILE A 54 -10.37 14.97 -15.03
C ILE A 54 -11.65 15.76 -15.33
N PRO A 55 -12.73 15.11 -15.79
CA PRO A 55 -14.02 15.77 -16.02
C PRO A 55 -14.56 16.47 -14.77
N ALA A 56 -15.10 17.69 -14.95
CA ALA A 56 -15.56 18.53 -13.85
C ALA A 56 -16.70 17.90 -13.01
N HIS A 57 -17.49 16.97 -13.57
CA HIS A 57 -18.54 16.28 -12.81
C HIS A 57 -17.98 15.25 -11.84
N CYS A 58 -16.79 14.68 -12.08
CA CYS A 58 -16.16 13.74 -11.15
C CYS A 58 -15.89 14.36 -9.78
N PHE A 59 -15.72 15.69 -9.70
CA PHE A 59 -15.51 16.43 -8.44
C PHE A 59 -16.81 16.78 -7.68
N LYS A 60 -17.97 16.30 -8.13
CA LYS A 60 -19.28 16.70 -7.58
C LYS A 60 -19.90 15.54 -6.78
N PRO A 61 -19.74 15.49 -5.45
CA PRO A 61 -20.44 14.50 -4.64
C PRO A 61 -21.95 14.72 -4.64
N SER A 62 -22.69 13.62 -4.67
CA SER A 62 -24.13 13.54 -4.47
C SER A 62 -24.43 12.95 -3.09
N ILE A 63 -25.02 13.75 -2.20
CA ILE A 63 -25.43 13.30 -0.86
C ILE A 63 -26.38 12.11 -0.95
N ILE A 64 -27.33 12.14 -1.89
CA ILE A 64 -28.31 11.06 -2.07
C ILE A 64 -27.58 9.77 -2.44
N ARG A 65 -26.62 9.82 -3.38
CA ARG A 65 -25.86 8.65 -3.80
C ARG A 65 -25.00 8.11 -2.66
N SER A 66 -24.25 8.98 -1.97
CA SER A 66 -23.40 8.59 -0.83
C SER A 66 -24.22 7.97 0.30
N MET A 67 -25.36 8.55 0.68
CA MET A 67 -26.26 8.00 1.69
C MET A 67 -26.93 6.70 1.23
N ALA A 68 -27.23 6.53 -0.06
CA ALA A 68 -27.76 5.28 -0.58
C ALA A 68 -26.78 4.11 -0.39
N TYR A 69 -25.47 4.35 -0.53
CA TYR A 69 -24.45 3.35 -0.21
C TYR A 69 -24.39 3.01 1.28
N VAL A 70 -24.52 4.01 2.16
CA VAL A 70 -24.64 3.75 3.62
C VAL A 70 -25.85 2.86 3.91
N VAL A 71 -27.03 3.22 3.40
CA VAL A 71 -28.25 2.42 3.59
C VAL A 71 -28.09 1.01 3.03
N ARG A 72 -27.50 0.86 1.85
CA ARG A 72 -27.21 -0.43 1.22
C ARG A 72 -26.31 -1.30 2.11
N ASP A 73 -25.22 -0.76 2.61
CA ASP A 73 -24.24 -1.54 3.38
C ASP A 73 -24.81 -1.95 4.74
N TYR A 74 -25.57 -1.08 5.42
CA TYR A 74 -26.29 -1.44 6.63
C TYR A 74 -27.46 -2.40 6.38
N PHE A 75 -28.09 -2.34 5.21
CA PHE A 75 -29.08 -3.33 4.78
C PHE A 75 -28.44 -4.72 4.58
N TYR A 76 -27.28 -4.80 3.93
CA TYR A 76 -26.53 -6.05 3.81
C TYR A 76 -26.11 -6.60 5.16
N LEU A 77 -25.57 -5.74 6.04
CA LEU A 77 -25.21 -6.10 7.40
C LEU A 77 -26.40 -6.72 8.14
N SER A 78 -27.54 -6.03 8.15
CA SER A 78 -28.71 -6.47 8.90
C SER A 78 -29.30 -7.76 8.32
N THR A 79 -29.32 -7.87 7.00
CA THR A 79 -29.81 -9.06 6.29
C THR A 79 -28.94 -10.27 6.58
N LEU A 80 -27.61 -10.14 6.51
CA LEU A 80 -26.69 -11.23 6.78
C LEU A 80 -26.79 -11.71 8.23
N ILE A 81 -26.87 -10.80 9.20
CA ILE A 81 -27.12 -11.16 10.61
C ILE A 81 -28.42 -11.93 10.74
N TYR A 82 -29.52 -11.40 10.18
CA TYR A 82 -30.84 -12.04 10.26
C TYR A 82 -30.83 -13.45 9.66
N LEU A 83 -30.26 -13.62 8.46
CA LEU A 83 -30.15 -14.92 7.80
C LEU A 83 -29.29 -15.88 8.62
N ALA A 84 -28.16 -15.41 9.16
CA ALA A 84 -27.26 -16.23 9.95
C ALA A 84 -27.92 -16.77 11.22
N VAL A 85 -28.54 -15.89 12.01
CA VAL A 85 -29.21 -16.30 13.27
C VAL A 85 -30.44 -17.16 13.03
N THR A 86 -31.16 -16.95 11.91
CA THR A 86 -32.40 -17.68 11.62
C THR A 86 -32.13 -19.07 11.05
N TYR A 87 -31.17 -19.20 10.11
CA TYR A 87 -31.05 -20.41 9.29
C TYR A 87 -29.82 -21.27 9.61
N ILE A 88 -28.69 -20.69 10.05
CA ILE A 88 -27.49 -21.51 10.35
C ILE A 88 -27.74 -22.51 11.48
N PRO A 89 -28.42 -22.15 12.60
CA PRO A 89 -28.73 -23.11 13.66
C PRO A 89 -29.60 -24.29 13.19
N LEU A 90 -30.44 -24.10 12.16
CA LEU A 90 -31.33 -25.13 11.63
C LEU A 90 -30.58 -26.21 10.82
N LEU A 91 -29.31 -25.98 10.47
CA LEU A 91 -28.50 -26.97 9.77
C LEU A 91 -28.24 -28.18 10.69
N PRO A 92 -28.60 -29.40 10.29
CA PRO A 92 -28.50 -30.57 11.17
C PRO A 92 -27.05 -31.07 11.34
N ASN A 93 -26.20 -30.86 10.33
CA ASN A 93 -24.81 -31.31 10.35
C ASN A 93 -23.89 -30.23 10.95
N ILE A 94 -23.11 -30.60 11.97
CA ILE A 94 -22.22 -29.67 12.68
C ILE A 94 -21.12 -29.07 11.78
N TYR A 95 -20.58 -29.84 10.83
CA TYR A 95 -19.56 -29.36 9.90
C TYR A 95 -20.15 -28.37 8.89
N LEU A 96 -21.37 -28.62 8.40
CA LEU A 96 -22.08 -27.66 7.55
C LEU A 96 -22.41 -26.38 8.32
N ARG A 97 -22.83 -26.49 9.58
CA ARG A 97 -23.07 -25.34 10.45
C ARG A 97 -21.81 -24.53 10.67
N PHE A 98 -20.68 -25.18 10.96
CA PHE A 98 -19.39 -24.52 11.10
C PHE A 98 -18.97 -23.81 9.81
N ALA A 99 -19.04 -24.49 8.66
CA ALA A 99 -18.74 -23.90 7.37
C ALA A 99 -19.64 -22.69 7.05
N ALA A 100 -20.92 -22.76 7.38
CA ALA A 100 -21.86 -21.66 7.21
C ALA A 100 -21.53 -20.46 8.11
N TRP A 101 -21.11 -20.69 9.36
CA TRP A 101 -20.63 -19.62 10.24
C TRP A 101 -19.34 -18.98 9.71
N VAL A 102 -18.38 -19.77 9.23
CA VAL A 102 -17.17 -19.24 8.59
C VAL A 102 -17.54 -18.37 7.39
N ALA A 103 -18.40 -18.87 6.49
CA ALA A 103 -18.87 -18.12 5.33
C ALA A 103 -19.57 -16.81 5.73
N TYR A 104 -20.46 -16.85 6.72
CA TYR A 104 -21.10 -15.66 7.27
C TYR A 104 -20.06 -14.65 7.76
N THR A 105 -19.12 -15.07 8.62
CA THR A 105 -18.17 -14.13 9.21
C THR A 105 -17.27 -13.48 8.17
N THR A 106 -16.85 -14.22 7.15
CA THR A 106 -16.06 -13.70 6.03
C THR A 106 -16.84 -12.68 5.21
N VAL A 107 -18.07 -13.01 4.79
CA VAL A 107 -18.90 -12.11 3.98
C VAL A 107 -19.31 -10.87 4.77
N GLN A 108 -19.68 -11.04 6.05
CA GLN A 108 -19.99 -9.93 6.95
C GLN A 108 -18.78 -9.01 7.16
N GLY A 109 -17.57 -9.59 7.23
CA GLY A 109 -16.31 -8.85 7.26
C GLY A 109 -16.10 -7.99 6.02
N PHE A 110 -16.50 -8.46 4.83
CA PHE A 110 -16.46 -7.63 3.62
C PHE A 110 -17.40 -6.43 3.73
N VAL A 111 -18.63 -6.65 4.19
CA VAL A 111 -19.61 -5.57 4.37
C VAL A 111 -19.11 -4.53 5.39
N PHE A 112 -18.55 -4.98 6.51
CA PHE A 112 -17.96 -4.06 7.49
C PHE A 112 -16.77 -3.27 6.91
N THR A 113 -15.96 -3.89 6.06
CA THR A 113 -14.86 -3.20 5.37
C THR A 113 -15.41 -2.12 4.43
N GLY A 114 -16.52 -2.40 3.72
CA GLY A 114 -17.24 -1.39 2.93
C GLY A 114 -17.71 -0.19 3.76
N ILE A 115 -18.28 -0.44 4.95
CA ILE A 115 -18.67 0.62 5.89
C ILE A 115 -17.45 1.43 6.35
N TRP A 116 -16.33 0.76 6.63
CA TRP A 116 -15.07 1.43 6.97
C TRP A 116 -14.61 2.37 5.86
N ILE A 117 -14.71 1.93 4.60
CA ILE A 117 -14.32 2.71 3.42
C ILE A 117 -15.24 3.92 3.24
N LEU A 118 -16.55 3.80 3.44
CA LEU A 118 -17.47 4.96 3.39
C LEU A 118 -17.12 6.02 4.46
N ALA A 119 -16.68 5.60 5.63
CA ALA A 119 -16.19 6.50 6.67
C ALA A 119 -14.83 7.12 6.31
N HIS A 120 -13.96 6.38 5.63
CA HIS A 120 -12.74 6.91 5.03
C HIS A 120 -13.05 8.01 4.00
N GLU A 121 -14.04 7.82 3.12
CA GLU A 121 -14.49 8.84 2.15
C GLU A 121 -15.02 10.10 2.84
N CYS A 122 -15.66 9.94 4.00
CA CYS A 122 -16.04 11.06 4.86
C CYS A 122 -14.81 11.81 5.41
N GLY A 123 -13.74 11.10 5.77
CA GLY A 123 -12.46 11.69 6.21
C GLY A 123 -11.83 12.63 5.18
N HIS A 124 -11.93 12.26 3.90
CA HIS A 124 -11.43 13.06 2.76
C HIS A 124 -12.39 14.15 2.28
N GLY A 125 -13.65 14.09 2.71
CA GLY A 125 -14.69 14.99 2.21
C GLY A 125 -15.25 14.62 0.83
N ALA A 126 -14.92 13.42 0.34
CA ALA A 126 -15.44 12.86 -0.91
C ALA A 126 -16.92 12.44 -0.79
N PHE A 127 -17.38 12.16 0.43
CA PHE A 127 -18.76 11.75 0.69
C PHE A 127 -19.79 12.87 0.43
N SER A 128 -19.46 14.12 0.79
CA SER A 128 -20.32 15.31 0.64
C SER A 128 -19.50 16.61 0.69
N LYS A 129 -20.00 17.69 0.08
CA LYS A 129 -19.43 19.04 0.29
C LYS A 129 -19.68 19.59 1.70
N ASN A 130 -20.63 19.03 2.44
CA ASN A 130 -20.92 19.44 3.81
C ASN A 130 -19.98 18.73 4.78
N LYS A 131 -19.03 19.49 5.33
CA LYS A 131 -18.04 19.01 6.31
C LYS A 131 -18.67 18.37 7.54
N GLN A 132 -19.74 18.95 8.08
CA GLN A 132 -20.39 18.43 9.29
C GLN A 132 -21.07 17.09 9.01
N LEU A 133 -21.73 16.95 7.85
CA LEU A 133 -22.31 15.67 7.46
C LEU A 133 -21.24 14.58 7.36
N ASN A 134 -20.12 14.87 6.70
CA ASN A 134 -19.00 13.92 6.63
C ASN A 134 -18.49 13.56 8.02
N TRP A 135 -18.32 14.55 8.89
CA TRP A 135 -17.80 14.33 10.24
C TRP A 135 -18.74 13.47 11.09
N THR A 136 -20.04 13.73 11.04
CA THR A 136 -21.04 12.94 11.75
C THR A 136 -21.11 11.52 11.21
N MET A 137 -21.22 11.34 9.89
CA MET A 137 -21.35 10.01 9.29
C MET A 137 -20.07 9.18 9.47
N GLY A 138 -18.91 9.80 9.29
CA GLY A 138 -17.62 9.19 9.56
C GLY A 138 -17.48 8.76 11.01
N LEU A 139 -17.82 9.63 11.97
CA LEU A 139 -17.80 9.29 13.39
C LEU A 139 -18.70 8.10 13.73
N ILE A 140 -19.93 8.06 13.21
CA ILE A 140 -20.87 6.95 13.45
C ILE A 140 -20.31 5.62 12.91
N MET A 141 -19.91 5.60 11.64
CA MET A 141 -19.47 4.37 10.96
C MET A 141 -18.12 3.85 11.48
N HIS A 142 -17.16 4.73 11.74
CA HIS A 142 -15.87 4.33 12.34
C HIS A 142 -16.00 3.94 13.82
N SER A 143 -16.83 4.64 14.61
CA SER A 143 -17.09 4.21 16.00
C SER A 143 -17.70 2.82 16.05
N PHE A 144 -18.65 2.52 15.15
CA PHE A 144 -19.21 1.17 14.99
C PHE A 144 -18.14 0.09 14.74
N LEU A 145 -16.97 0.46 14.21
CA LEU A 145 -15.85 -0.44 13.93
C LEU A 145 -14.65 -0.21 14.88
N LEU A 146 -14.87 0.48 16.01
CA LEU A 146 -13.85 0.79 17.01
C LEU A 146 -12.65 1.59 16.46
N VAL A 147 -12.90 2.46 15.49
CA VAL A 147 -11.90 3.36 14.90
C VAL A 147 -12.14 4.78 15.40
N PRO A 148 -11.13 5.47 15.97
CA PRO A 148 -11.28 6.85 16.40
C PRO A 148 -11.26 7.79 15.17
N PHE A 149 -12.44 8.09 14.62
CA PHE A 149 -12.60 8.75 13.32
C PHE A 149 -11.77 10.03 13.15
N HIS A 150 -11.83 10.99 14.09
CA HIS A 150 -11.12 12.25 13.92
C HIS A 150 -9.62 12.10 14.09
N SER A 151 -9.17 11.23 14.97
CA SER A 151 -7.75 10.91 15.12
C SER A 151 -7.21 10.31 13.84
N TRP A 152 -7.87 9.26 13.35
CA TRP A 152 -7.46 8.55 12.15
C TRP A 152 -7.55 9.45 10.90
N ARG A 153 -8.62 10.22 10.69
CA ARG A 153 -8.72 11.09 9.48
C ARG A 153 -7.63 12.16 9.46
N LEU A 154 -7.18 12.64 10.63
CA LEU A 154 -6.16 13.69 10.72
C LEU A 154 -4.77 13.12 10.42
N SER A 155 -4.42 11.98 11.02
CA SER A 155 -3.15 11.30 10.72
C SER A 155 -3.12 10.75 9.29
N HIS A 156 -4.24 10.25 8.78
CA HIS A 156 -4.38 9.83 7.40
C HIS A 156 -4.30 11.01 6.41
N SER A 157 -4.84 12.18 6.74
CA SER A 157 -4.62 13.39 5.93
C SER A 157 -3.15 13.79 5.88
N GLN A 158 -2.37 13.52 6.92
CA GLN A 158 -0.92 13.73 6.90
C GLN A 158 -0.24 12.74 5.94
N HIS A 159 -0.59 11.45 6.02
CA HIS A 159 -0.13 10.42 5.08
C HIS A 159 -0.33 10.87 3.62
N HIS A 160 -1.53 11.29 3.22
CA HIS A 160 -1.76 11.78 1.86
C HIS A 160 -0.89 12.98 1.45
N LYS A 161 -0.53 13.85 2.41
CA LYS A 161 0.31 15.03 2.13
C LYS A 161 1.79 14.70 2.01
N SER A 162 2.23 13.56 2.54
CA SER A 162 3.64 13.17 2.58
C SER A 162 3.89 11.77 2.05
N THR A 163 2.91 11.15 1.38
CA THR A 163 3.01 9.73 1.02
C THR A 163 4.25 9.45 0.16
N GLY A 164 4.94 8.34 0.44
CA GLY A 164 6.19 7.98 -0.23
C GLY A 164 7.39 8.84 0.16
N ASN A 165 7.25 9.78 1.09
CA ASN A 165 8.37 10.50 1.71
C ASN A 165 8.88 9.69 2.92
N MET A 166 10.12 9.22 2.85
CA MET A 166 10.71 8.38 3.90
C MET A 166 10.85 9.08 5.26
N ASP A 167 10.89 10.41 5.28
CA ASP A 167 11.10 11.20 6.50
C ASP A 167 9.78 11.69 7.11
N LYS A 168 8.68 11.71 6.35
CA LYS A 168 7.44 12.43 6.73
C LYS A 168 6.17 11.62 6.56
N ASP A 169 6.20 10.49 5.86
CA ASP A 169 5.00 9.67 5.72
C ASP A 169 4.58 9.10 7.09
N THR A 170 3.29 9.17 7.41
CA THR A 170 2.74 8.67 8.67
C THR A 170 2.31 7.21 8.60
N ALA A 171 2.41 6.55 7.44
CA ALA A 171 2.10 5.14 7.28
C ALA A 171 2.96 4.46 6.20
N PHE A 172 3.24 3.17 6.40
CA PHE A 172 4.00 2.31 5.48
C PHE A 172 5.38 2.85 5.06
N VAL A 173 6.08 3.55 5.96
CA VAL A 173 7.46 3.97 5.70
C VAL A 173 8.36 2.72 5.64
N PRO A 174 9.03 2.45 4.50
CA PRO A 174 9.93 1.31 4.43
C PRO A 174 11.23 1.62 5.18
N HIS A 175 11.85 0.56 5.70
CA HIS A 175 13.16 0.68 6.29
C HIS A 175 14.24 0.79 5.21
N THR A 176 15.25 1.62 5.44
CA THR A 176 16.54 1.45 4.74
C THR A 176 17.16 0.12 5.15
N ARG A 177 18.13 -0.37 4.37
CA ARG A 177 18.82 -1.62 4.71
C ARG A 177 19.41 -1.63 6.13
N ASP A 178 20.09 -0.56 6.52
CA ASP A 178 20.69 -0.43 7.85
C ASP A 178 19.63 -0.41 8.96
N SER A 179 18.57 0.39 8.79
CA SER A 179 17.45 0.44 9.75
C SER A 179 16.76 -0.92 9.89
N TRP A 180 16.56 -1.62 8.77
CA TRP A 180 15.96 -2.95 8.74
C TRP A 180 16.83 -3.96 9.50
N LEU A 181 18.15 -3.93 9.31
CA LEU A 181 19.09 -4.81 10.01
C LEU A 181 19.08 -4.56 11.52
N LYS A 182 19.15 -3.30 11.94
CA LYS A 182 19.12 -2.92 13.37
C LYS A 182 17.81 -3.33 14.03
N ARG A 183 16.68 -3.17 13.35
CA ARG A 183 15.36 -3.56 13.88
C ARG A 183 15.25 -5.06 14.10
N ASN A 184 15.70 -5.88 13.16
CA ASN A 184 15.50 -7.33 13.21
C ASN A 184 16.62 -8.08 13.98
N PHE A 185 17.85 -7.54 14.01
CA PHE A 185 19.03 -8.20 14.60
C PHE A 185 19.74 -7.39 15.69
N GLY A 186 19.26 -6.18 15.99
CA GLY A 186 19.82 -5.27 16.99
C GLY A 186 20.97 -4.41 16.48
N GLU A 187 21.35 -3.40 17.27
CA GLU A 187 22.41 -2.42 16.95
C GLU A 187 23.79 -3.03 16.67
N LYS A 188 24.02 -4.29 17.06
CA LYS A 188 25.28 -5.01 16.88
C LYS A 188 25.25 -6.00 15.71
N ALA A 189 24.25 -5.91 14.83
CA ALA A 189 24.14 -6.75 13.65
C ALA A 189 25.44 -6.67 12.81
N LYS A 190 26.10 -7.82 12.61
CA LYS A 190 27.31 -7.95 11.78
C LYS A 190 26.95 -8.58 10.43
N ALA A 191 27.75 -8.33 9.40
CA ALA A 191 27.55 -8.84 8.04
C ALA A 191 27.31 -10.37 7.96
N ASN A 192 27.93 -11.16 8.82
CA ASN A 192 27.74 -12.62 8.89
C ASN A 192 26.41 -13.06 9.54
N MET A 193 25.82 -12.23 10.41
CA MET A 193 24.46 -12.46 10.92
C MET A 193 23.40 -12.17 9.85
N VAL A 194 23.72 -11.25 8.92
CA VAL A 194 22.88 -10.96 7.75
C VAL A 194 22.79 -12.18 6.84
N GLU A 195 23.89 -12.89 6.59
CA GLU A 195 23.87 -14.10 5.75
C GLU A 195 23.06 -15.25 6.39
N PHE A 196 23.08 -15.39 7.73
CA PHE A 196 22.20 -16.35 8.42
C PHE A 196 20.72 -15.91 8.42
N ALA A 197 20.45 -14.61 8.53
CA ALA A 197 19.12 -14.05 8.36
C ALA A 197 18.58 -14.27 6.94
N GLU A 198 19.43 -14.07 5.93
CA GLU A 198 19.14 -14.37 4.52
C GLU A 198 18.71 -15.83 4.34
N LEU A 199 19.34 -16.76 5.07
CA LEU A 199 19.01 -18.19 5.07
C LEU A 199 17.72 -18.52 5.86
N ALA A 200 17.48 -17.87 7.00
CA ALA A 200 16.35 -18.16 7.89
C ALA A 200 15.03 -17.50 7.43
N GLU A 201 15.09 -16.28 6.88
CA GLU A 201 13.90 -15.53 6.48
C GLU A 201 13.28 -16.00 5.16
N ASP A 202 14.01 -16.73 4.30
CA ASP A 202 13.41 -17.28 3.07
C ASP A 202 12.50 -18.49 3.35
N SER A 203 12.42 -18.93 4.61
CA SER A 203 11.48 -19.97 5.02
C SER A 203 10.04 -19.49 4.89
N PRO A 204 9.16 -20.26 4.19
CA PRO A 204 7.73 -19.98 4.17
C PRO A 204 7.12 -19.83 5.56
N ILE A 205 7.67 -20.50 6.58
CA ILE A 205 7.14 -20.40 7.95
C ILE A 205 7.39 -19.02 8.58
N ALA A 206 8.54 -18.42 8.32
CA ALA A 206 8.86 -17.08 8.80
C ALA A 206 7.94 -16.05 8.13
N THR A 207 7.75 -16.18 6.82
CA THR A 207 6.82 -15.32 6.07
C THR A 207 5.38 -15.48 6.57
N LEU A 208 4.91 -16.70 6.83
CA LEU A 208 3.59 -16.95 7.41
C LEU A 208 3.44 -16.32 8.80
N TRP A 209 4.46 -16.42 9.64
CA TRP A 209 4.47 -15.79 10.96
C TRP A 209 4.39 -14.27 10.88
N HIS A 210 5.19 -13.64 10.02
CA HIS A 210 5.12 -12.19 9.80
C HIS A 210 3.76 -11.77 9.23
N ALA A 211 3.21 -12.53 8.27
CA ALA A 211 1.87 -12.29 7.75
C ALA A 211 0.82 -12.38 8.87
N PHE A 212 0.88 -13.40 9.73
CA PHE A 212 -0.03 -13.55 10.87
C PHE A 212 0.06 -12.35 11.82
N ILE A 213 1.26 -11.95 12.25
CA ILE A 213 1.44 -10.81 13.15
C ILE A 213 0.93 -9.52 12.50
N HIS A 214 1.31 -9.28 11.24
CA HIS A 214 0.88 -8.12 10.48
C HIS A 214 -0.65 -8.04 10.39
N GLN A 215 -1.32 -9.16 10.10
CA GLN A 215 -2.76 -9.17 9.85
C GLN A 215 -3.62 -9.04 11.11
N PHE A 216 -3.16 -9.58 12.23
CA PHE A 216 -3.91 -9.52 13.49
C PHE A 216 -3.57 -8.27 14.32
N PHE A 217 -2.31 -7.83 14.28
CA PHE A 217 -1.82 -6.77 15.17
C PHE A 217 -1.38 -5.51 14.45
N GLY A 218 -1.30 -5.49 13.12
CA GLY A 218 -0.89 -4.32 12.35
C GLY A 218 -1.81 -3.12 12.58
N TRP A 219 -3.13 -3.31 12.47
CA TRP A 219 -4.09 -2.22 12.67
C TRP A 219 -4.17 -1.73 14.13
N PRO A 220 -4.37 -2.59 15.14
CA PRO A 220 -4.31 -2.15 16.54
C PRO A 220 -2.97 -1.52 16.91
N GLY A 221 -1.86 -2.09 16.43
CA GLY A 221 -0.52 -1.57 16.66
C GLY A 221 -0.28 -0.20 16.02
N TYR A 222 -0.82 0.03 14.82
CA TYR A 222 -0.81 1.37 14.20
C TYR A 222 -1.57 2.39 15.05
N LEU A 223 -2.80 2.06 15.47
CA LEU A 223 -3.61 2.98 16.28
C LEU A 223 -2.99 3.28 17.64
N LEU A 224 -2.44 2.26 18.32
CA LEU A 224 -1.93 2.39 19.69
C LEU A 224 -0.48 2.89 19.76
N ALA A 225 0.35 2.59 18.75
CA ALA A 225 1.80 2.73 18.85
C ALA A 225 2.50 3.10 17.53
N ASN A 226 1.78 3.53 16.48
CA ASN A 226 2.34 4.02 15.22
C ASN A 226 3.38 3.08 14.56
N LEU A 227 3.17 1.76 14.60
CA LEU A 227 4.19 0.77 14.21
C LEU A 227 4.74 0.87 12.76
N THR A 228 4.06 1.60 11.88
CA THR A 228 4.36 1.69 10.44
C THR A 228 4.62 3.11 9.93
N GLY A 229 4.55 4.13 10.79
CA GLY A 229 4.76 5.53 10.40
C GLY A 229 6.20 6.00 10.58
N GLN A 230 6.47 7.27 10.25
CA GLN A 230 7.75 7.92 10.56
C GLN A 230 8.10 7.86 12.05
N GLU A 231 9.39 8.01 12.34
CA GLU A 231 9.88 8.28 13.68
C GLU A 231 9.67 9.77 14.03
N TYR A 232 9.27 10.03 15.27
CA TYR A 232 9.00 11.39 15.76
C TYR A 232 10.04 11.81 16.80
N ASP A 233 11.32 11.87 16.40
CA ASP A 233 12.44 12.34 17.23
C ASP A 233 12.47 11.75 18.66
N GLY A 234 12.25 10.43 18.76
CA GLY A 234 12.24 9.70 20.04
C GLY A 234 10.94 9.77 20.85
N ALA A 235 9.87 10.36 20.31
CA ALA A 235 8.55 10.29 20.94
C ALA A 235 8.06 8.83 21.04
N SER A 236 7.49 8.48 22.19
CA SER A 236 7.06 7.11 22.50
C SER A 236 5.84 7.10 23.43
N GLY A 237 5.26 5.92 23.63
CA GLY A 237 4.11 5.72 24.50
C GLY A 237 2.86 6.44 23.97
N MET A 238 2.14 7.12 24.87
CA MET A 238 0.88 7.78 24.51
C MET A 238 1.02 8.88 23.46
N ARG A 239 2.18 9.54 23.38
CA ARG A 239 2.42 10.66 22.43
C ARG A 239 2.29 10.25 20.97
N ILE A 240 2.44 8.95 20.68
CA ILE A 240 2.31 8.31 19.35
C ILE A 240 1.06 7.41 19.24
N SER A 241 0.06 7.64 20.09
CA SER A 241 -1.24 6.95 20.03
C SER A 241 -2.31 7.83 19.39
N HIS A 242 -3.18 7.21 18.60
CA HIS A 242 -4.36 7.86 18.02
C HIS A 242 -5.46 8.15 19.04
N PHE A 243 -5.37 7.58 20.25
CA PHE A 243 -6.30 7.84 21.35
C PHE A 243 -5.79 8.91 22.32
N TYR A 244 -4.68 9.58 21.99
CA TYR A 244 -4.07 10.56 22.88
C TYR A 244 -4.42 12.00 22.48
N PHE A 245 -5.09 12.70 23.38
CA PHE A 245 -5.53 14.08 23.23
C PHE A 245 -4.77 15.07 24.13
N GLY A 246 -3.53 14.75 24.52
CA GLY A 246 -2.64 15.67 25.22
C GLY A 246 -1.96 16.67 24.29
N GLU A 247 -1.54 17.83 24.82
CA GLU A 247 -0.92 18.91 24.04
C GLU A 247 0.46 18.56 23.48
N ASP A 248 1.10 17.50 23.99
CA ASP A 248 2.39 16.97 23.56
C ASP A 248 2.25 15.78 22.57
N SER A 249 1.04 15.55 22.04
CA SER A 249 0.79 14.64 20.92
C SER A 249 1.61 15.05 19.69
N VAL A 250 2.21 14.08 19.00
CA VAL A 250 2.97 14.34 17.77
C VAL A 250 2.08 14.42 16.53
N PHE A 251 0.84 13.93 16.62
CA PHE A 251 -0.08 13.87 15.49
C PHE A 251 -0.99 15.09 15.40
N PHE A 252 -1.38 15.67 16.54
CA PHE A 252 -2.55 16.56 16.60
C PHE A 252 -2.19 17.93 17.15
N LYS A 253 -2.79 18.97 16.56
CA LYS A 253 -2.65 20.34 17.07
C LYS A 253 -3.55 20.54 18.28
N LYS A 254 -3.19 21.48 19.15
CA LYS A 254 -4.01 21.89 20.31
C LYS A 254 -5.48 22.20 19.95
N SER A 255 -5.71 22.83 18.80
CA SER A 255 -7.07 23.14 18.33
C SER A 255 -7.88 21.91 17.88
N GLU A 256 -7.26 20.75 17.70
CA GLU A 256 -7.89 19.53 17.21
C GLU A 256 -8.22 18.53 18.34
N LEU A 257 -7.63 18.70 19.55
CA LEU A 257 -7.72 17.74 20.66
C LEU A 257 -9.16 17.43 21.09
N HIS A 258 -10.07 18.40 21.02
CA HIS A 258 -11.49 18.17 21.33
C HIS A 258 -12.17 17.18 20.37
N LEU A 259 -11.70 17.08 19.12
CA LEU A 259 -12.19 16.11 18.14
C LEU A 259 -11.64 14.71 18.42
N ILE A 260 -10.41 14.63 18.94
CA ILE A 260 -9.79 13.36 19.38
C ILE A 260 -10.61 12.78 20.52
N ALA A 261 -10.86 13.59 21.56
CA ALA A 261 -11.70 13.19 22.68
C ALA A 261 -13.12 12.77 22.24
N LEU A 262 -13.72 13.48 21.27
CA LEU A 262 -15.02 13.10 20.69
C LEU A 262 -14.99 11.71 20.01
N SER A 263 -13.88 11.38 19.35
CA SER A 263 -13.71 10.06 18.72
C SER A 263 -13.54 8.95 19.75
N ASP A 264 -12.79 9.23 20.82
CA ASP A 264 -12.60 8.30 21.93
C ASP A 264 -13.93 8.01 22.65
N VAL A 265 -14.78 9.04 22.82
CA VAL A 265 -16.15 8.87 23.32
C VAL A 265 -16.96 7.98 22.38
N GLY A 266 -16.87 8.17 21.06
CA GLY A 266 -17.54 7.31 20.08
C GLY A 266 -17.14 5.83 20.21
N VAL A 267 -15.83 5.57 20.34
CA VAL A 267 -15.30 4.22 20.57
C VAL A 267 -15.76 3.66 21.92
N ALA A 268 -15.72 4.45 22.99
CA ALA A 268 -16.18 4.03 24.32
C ALA A 268 -17.68 3.69 24.34
N VAL A 269 -18.50 4.48 23.66
CA VAL A 269 -19.95 4.21 23.48
C VAL A 269 -20.16 2.90 22.74
N MET A 270 -19.42 2.63 21.67
CA MET A 270 -19.53 1.35 20.96
C MET A 270 -19.08 0.17 21.83
N ILE A 271 -18.00 0.29 22.59
CA ILE A 271 -17.57 -0.74 23.54
C ILE A 271 -18.67 -1.01 24.58
N ALA A 272 -19.26 0.04 25.17
CA ALA A 272 -20.37 -0.11 26.10
C ALA A 272 -21.59 -0.79 25.46
N ALA A 273 -21.92 -0.45 24.22
CA ALA A 273 -22.99 -1.09 23.46
C ALA A 273 -22.71 -2.58 23.20
N LEU A 274 -21.46 -2.96 22.90
CA LEU A 274 -21.06 -4.37 22.73
C LEU A 274 -21.11 -5.15 24.03
N ILE A 275 -20.69 -4.56 25.15
CA ILE A 275 -20.78 -5.17 26.49
C ILE A 275 -22.26 -5.41 26.84
N TRP A 276 -23.10 -4.39 26.65
CA TRP A 276 -24.53 -4.49 26.90
C TRP A 276 -25.18 -5.55 25.99
N ALA A 277 -24.86 -5.55 24.69
CA ALA A 277 -25.33 -6.57 23.77
C ALA A 277 -24.88 -7.99 24.19
N GLY A 278 -23.66 -8.13 24.73
CA GLY A 278 -23.17 -9.40 25.27
C GLY A 278 -23.97 -9.88 26.48
N GLN A 279 -24.42 -8.96 27.33
CA GLN A 279 -25.29 -9.27 28.48
C GLN A 279 -26.70 -9.67 28.05
N VAL A 280 -27.25 -9.05 26.99
CA VAL A 280 -28.61 -9.31 26.51
C VAL A 280 -28.70 -10.53 25.60
N PHE A 281 -27.77 -10.67 24.67
CA PHE A 281 -27.80 -11.69 23.61
C PHE A 281 -26.77 -12.81 23.78
N GLY A 282 -25.91 -12.72 24.80
CA GLY A 282 -24.82 -13.64 25.06
C GLY A 282 -23.52 -13.20 24.37
N SER A 283 -22.41 -13.13 25.13
CA SER A 283 -21.12 -12.65 24.64
C SER A 283 -20.59 -13.44 23.44
N TRP A 284 -20.80 -14.76 23.40
CA TRP A 284 -20.38 -15.58 22.27
C TRP A 284 -21.10 -15.21 20.97
N ASN A 285 -22.41 -14.89 21.04
CA ASN A 285 -23.17 -14.45 19.88
C ASN A 285 -22.65 -13.10 19.37
N VAL A 286 -22.34 -12.16 20.25
CA VAL A 286 -21.74 -10.87 19.86
C VAL A 286 -20.36 -11.06 19.24
N ILE A 287 -19.53 -11.94 19.80
CA ILE A 287 -18.21 -12.27 19.25
C ILE A 287 -18.37 -12.84 17.83
N VAL A 288 -19.26 -13.80 17.60
CA VAL A 288 -19.42 -14.40 16.27
C VAL A 288 -20.09 -13.43 15.27
N LEU A 289 -21.12 -12.69 15.70
CA LEU A 289 -21.92 -11.83 14.83
C LEU A 289 -21.24 -10.51 14.48
N TRP A 290 -20.44 -9.96 15.39
CA TRP A 290 -19.77 -8.67 15.22
C TRP A 290 -18.25 -8.77 15.40
N GLY A 291 -17.77 -9.46 16.44
CA GLY A 291 -16.34 -9.51 16.77
C GLY A 291 -15.45 -10.16 15.71
N VAL A 292 -15.81 -11.34 15.20
CA VAL A 292 -15.06 -12.05 14.15
C VAL A 292 -15.15 -11.28 12.82
N PRO A 293 -16.31 -10.79 12.36
CA PRO A 293 -16.37 -9.85 11.23
C PRO A 293 -15.54 -8.58 11.41
N TRP A 294 -15.46 -8.03 12.61
CA TRP A 294 -14.60 -6.88 12.92
C TRP A 294 -13.11 -7.24 12.80
N LEU A 295 -12.69 -8.43 13.21
CA LEU A 295 -11.31 -8.90 12.96
C LEU A 295 -11.00 -9.00 11.45
N TRP A 296 -11.98 -9.36 10.62
CA TRP A 296 -11.82 -9.31 9.16
C TRP A 296 -11.58 -7.89 8.65
N VAL A 297 -12.19 -6.86 9.25
CA VAL A 297 -11.91 -5.45 8.90
C VAL A 297 -10.45 -5.11 9.16
N ASN A 298 -9.94 -5.47 10.33
CA ASN A 298 -8.52 -5.25 10.68
C ASN A 298 -7.60 -5.92 9.64
N ASN A 299 -7.93 -7.16 9.26
CA ASN A 299 -7.25 -7.85 8.17
C ASN A 299 -7.36 -7.06 6.85
N TRP A 300 -8.56 -6.68 6.40
CA TRP A 300 -8.69 -6.09 5.06
C TRP A 300 -8.00 -4.73 4.96
N ILE A 301 -8.15 -3.85 5.96
CA ILE A 301 -7.48 -2.54 5.98
C ILE A 301 -5.98 -2.72 5.81
N VAL A 302 -5.38 -3.60 6.60
CA VAL A 302 -3.92 -3.81 6.61
C VAL A 302 -3.44 -4.45 5.31
N ALA A 303 -4.15 -5.45 4.77
CA ALA A 303 -3.75 -6.09 3.52
C ALA A 303 -3.89 -5.16 2.31
N ILE A 304 -5.00 -4.42 2.23
CA ILE A 304 -5.30 -3.50 1.13
C ILE A 304 -4.25 -2.40 1.08
N THR A 305 -4.06 -1.70 2.20
CA THR A 305 -3.10 -0.59 2.29
C THR A 305 -1.66 -1.04 2.08
N PHE A 306 -1.26 -2.20 2.64
CA PHE A 306 0.05 -2.78 2.35
C PHE A 306 0.25 -2.99 0.84
N LEU A 307 -0.69 -3.63 0.15
CA LEU A 307 -0.54 -3.93 -1.28
C LEU A 307 -0.61 -2.71 -2.20
N GLN A 308 -1.29 -1.67 -1.74
CA GLN A 308 -1.39 -0.38 -2.40
C GLN A 308 -0.10 0.44 -2.29
N HIS A 309 0.64 0.30 -1.19
CA HIS A 309 1.86 1.08 -0.91
C HIS A 309 3.16 0.27 -1.04
N THR A 310 3.07 -1.05 -1.14
CA THR A 310 4.24 -1.94 -1.22
C THR A 310 4.18 -2.77 -2.49
N ASP A 311 5.12 -2.50 -3.41
CA ASP A 311 5.34 -3.30 -4.61
C ASP A 311 6.77 -3.13 -5.13
N ALA A 312 7.27 -4.16 -5.79
CA ALA A 312 8.59 -4.20 -6.41
C ALA A 312 8.89 -3.00 -7.33
N SER A 313 7.86 -2.41 -7.94
CA SER A 313 7.97 -1.28 -8.86
C SER A 313 7.86 0.11 -8.20
N MET A 314 7.63 0.17 -6.88
CA MET A 314 7.31 1.42 -6.19
C MET A 314 8.56 2.17 -5.68
N PRO A 315 8.69 3.47 -6.03
CA PRO A 315 9.74 4.33 -5.51
C PRO A 315 9.39 4.86 -4.12
N HIS A 316 10.41 5.23 -3.37
CA HIS A 316 10.32 6.06 -2.17
C HIS A 316 11.32 7.21 -2.28
N TYR A 317 11.05 8.33 -1.62
CA TYR A 317 11.84 9.55 -1.79
C TYR A 317 12.24 10.13 -0.44
N ASN A 318 13.44 10.69 -0.38
CA ASN A 318 13.80 11.60 0.71
C ASN A 318 13.23 13.01 0.44
N ASN A 319 13.41 13.91 1.40
CA ASN A 319 12.97 15.30 1.27
C ASN A 319 13.55 16.09 0.09
N SER A 320 14.76 15.78 -0.42
CA SER A 320 15.37 16.55 -1.52
C SER A 320 14.71 16.28 -2.88
N THR A 321 14.14 15.08 -3.05
CA THR A 321 13.62 14.61 -4.34
C THR A 321 12.10 14.47 -4.35
N TRP A 322 11.49 14.41 -3.17
CA TRP A 322 10.05 14.30 -3.03
C TRP A 322 9.32 15.56 -3.54
N THR A 323 8.24 15.34 -4.28
CA THR A 323 7.19 16.34 -4.54
C THR A 323 5.84 15.67 -4.30
N PHE A 324 4.78 16.45 -4.09
CA PHE A 324 3.45 15.87 -3.88
C PHE A 324 3.03 14.94 -5.02
N ALA A 325 3.26 15.34 -6.28
CA ALA A 325 2.92 14.50 -7.43
C ALA A 325 3.73 13.18 -7.47
N ARG A 326 5.03 13.22 -7.12
CA ARG A 326 5.87 12.02 -7.03
C ARG A 326 5.42 11.09 -5.91
N GLY A 327 5.15 11.65 -4.73
CA GLY A 327 4.66 10.92 -3.58
C GLY A 327 3.31 10.28 -3.83
N ALA A 328 2.30 11.07 -4.22
CA ALA A 328 0.94 10.62 -4.47
C ALA A 328 0.83 9.56 -5.60
N THR A 329 1.88 9.40 -6.41
CA THR A 329 1.96 8.38 -7.46
C THR A 329 2.90 7.21 -7.12
N ALA A 330 3.51 7.22 -5.94
CA ALA A 330 4.22 6.08 -5.36
C ALA A 330 3.22 5.07 -4.75
N THR A 331 2.22 4.71 -5.54
CA THR A 331 1.18 3.77 -5.16
C THR A 331 0.69 2.99 -6.39
N ILE A 332 0.02 1.87 -6.16
CA ILE A 332 -0.38 0.92 -7.20
C ILE A 332 -1.82 0.46 -7.02
N ASP A 333 -2.57 0.43 -8.12
CA ASP A 333 -3.90 -0.18 -8.12
C ASP A 333 -3.80 -1.70 -8.14
N ARG A 334 -4.72 -2.37 -7.42
CA ARG A 334 -4.88 -3.83 -7.46
C ARG A 334 -6.28 -4.19 -7.93
N ASP A 335 -6.56 -5.48 -8.06
CA ASP A 335 -7.89 -6.00 -8.38
C ASP A 335 -8.33 -7.07 -7.37
N LEU A 336 -9.55 -6.91 -6.85
CA LEU A 336 -10.26 -7.92 -6.05
C LEU A 336 -11.63 -8.24 -6.66
N GLY A 337 -11.82 -7.90 -7.95
CA GLY A 337 -13.00 -8.21 -8.75
C GLY A 337 -14.29 -7.66 -8.16
N PHE A 338 -15.29 -8.52 -8.05
CA PHE A 338 -16.61 -8.14 -7.55
C PHE A 338 -16.58 -7.62 -6.10
N ILE A 339 -15.66 -8.14 -5.27
CA ILE A 339 -15.55 -7.69 -3.88
C ILE A 339 -15.12 -6.23 -3.85
N ASP A 340 -14.14 -5.84 -4.67
CA ASP A 340 -13.70 -4.44 -4.74
C ASP A 340 -14.82 -3.53 -5.26
N THR A 341 -15.27 -3.82 -6.48
CA THR A 341 -16.24 -3.00 -7.21
C THR A 341 -17.58 -2.83 -6.49
N HIS A 342 -18.06 -3.86 -5.77
CA HIS A 342 -19.37 -3.82 -5.14
C HIS A 342 -19.32 -3.54 -3.64
N LEU A 343 -18.40 -4.18 -2.91
CA LEU A 343 -18.37 -4.14 -1.44
C LEU A 343 -17.34 -3.14 -0.92
N PHE A 344 -16.18 -3.00 -1.57
CA PHE A 344 -15.12 -2.08 -1.14
C PHE A 344 -15.08 -0.77 -1.94
N HIS A 345 -16.14 -0.51 -2.71
CA HIS A 345 -16.36 0.79 -3.33
C HIS A 345 -15.20 1.23 -4.26
N ASP A 346 -14.62 0.28 -5.01
CA ASP A 346 -13.52 0.50 -5.97
C ASP A 346 -12.21 1.08 -5.37
N ILE A 347 -12.04 1.08 -4.04
CA ILE A 347 -10.86 1.68 -3.41
C ILE A 347 -9.57 0.96 -3.80
N ILE A 348 -9.63 -0.36 -4.06
CA ILE A 348 -8.45 -1.14 -4.41
C ILE A 348 -8.01 -0.84 -5.85
N GLY A 349 -8.97 -0.74 -6.76
CA GLY A 349 -8.73 -0.51 -8.19
C GLY A 349 -8.55 0.94 -8.62
N THR A 350 -8.71 1.90 -7.70
CA THR A 350 -8.61 3.34 -8.01
C THR A 350 -7.74 4.12 -7.02
N HIS A 351 -6.85 3.42 -6.33
CA HIS A 351 -6.05 3.99 -5.25
C HIS A 351 -5.03 5.04 -5.71
N VAL A 352 -4.52 4.93 -6.94
CA VAL A 352 -3.69 5.99 -7.54
C VAL A 352 -4.49 7.30 -7.68
N CYS A 353 -5.73 7.21 -8.17
CA CYS A 353 -6.63 8.36 -8.23
C CYS A 353 -6.94 8.89 -6.83
N HIS A 354 -7.15 7.99 -5.88
CA HIS A 354 -7.42 8.33 -4.49
C HIS A 354 -6.28 9.15 -3.87
N HIS A 355 -5.02 8.79 -4.08
CA HIS A 355 -3.88 9.57 -3.54
C HIS A 355 -3.68 10.92 -4.22
N LEU A 356 -3.86 10.97 -5.55
CA LEU A 356 -3.75 12.21 -6.31
C LEU A 356 -4.86 13.20 -5.95
N VAL A 357 -6.09 12.72 -5.82
CA VAL A 357 -7.28 13.55 -5.62
C VAL A 357 -8.31 12.83 -4.74
N SER A 358 -8.02 12.71 -3.45
CA SER A 358 -8.86 11.98 -2.49
C SER A 358 -10.27 12.55 -2.26
N THR A 359 -10.55 13.74 -2.79
CA THR A 359 -11.86 14.41 -2.70
C THR A 359 -12.84 14.00 -3.80
N ILE A 360 -12.38 13.24 -4.80
CA ILE A 360 -13.27 12.64 -5.80
C ILE A 360 -14.07 11.51 -5.12
N PRO A 361 -15.41 11.52 -5.20
CA PRO A 361 -16.21 10.43 -4.67
C PRO A 361 -15.84 9.10 -5.34
N PHE A 362 -15.71 8.04 -4.56
CA PHE A 362 -15.40 6.68 -5.06
C PHE A 362 -16.17 6.26 -6.32
N TYR A 363 -17.46 6.59 -6.43
CA TYR A 363 -18.29 6.25 -7.59
C TYR A 363 -18.01 7.07 -8.87
N HIS A 364 -17.06 8.00 -8.82
CA HIS A 364 -16.46 8.69 -9.95
C HIS A 364 -14.96 8.39 -10.09
N ALA A 365 -14.34 7.70 -9.13
CA ALA A 365 -12.91 7.43 -9.12
C ALA A 365 -12.48 6.55 -10.30
N GLY A 366 -13.32 5.60 -10.72
CA GLY A 366 -13.06 4.77 -11.90
C GLY A 366 -12.92 5.59 -13.19
N GLU A 367 -13.85 6.52 -13.43
CA GLU A 367 -13.80 7.44 -14.58
C GLU A 367 -12.59 8.37 -14.47
N ALA A 368 -12.37 8.99 -13.32
CA ALA A 368 -11.22 9.87 -13.09
C ALA A 368 -9.88 9.15 -13.35
N SER A 369 -9.76 7.89 -12.92
CA SER A 369 -8.57 7.05 -13.13
C SER A 369 -8.22 6.86 -14.61
N GLU A 370 -9.22 6.76 -15.50
CA GLU A 370 -8.99 6.65 -16.95
C GLU A 370 -8.35 7.91 -17.53
N HIS A 371 -8.74 9.08 -17.04
CA HIS A 371 -8.17 10.37 -17.43
C HIS A 371 -6.76 10.57 -16.85
N ILE A 372 -6.58 10.23 -15.56
CA ILE A 372 -5.28 10.29 -14.87
C ILE A 372 -4.25 9.42 -15.58
N ARG A 373 -4.63 8.20 -15.98
CA ARG A 373 -3.75 7.26 -16.68
C ARG A 373 -3.17 7.83 -17.98
N ARG A 374 -3.93 8.68 -18.70
CA ARG A 374 -3.46 9.33 -19.94
C ARG A 374 -2.35 10.36 -19.67
N VAL A 375 -2.41 11.03 -18.53
CA VAL A 375 -1.38 12.02 -18.12
C VAL A 375 -0.14 11.31 -17.56
N MET A 376 -0.34 10.32 -16.69
CA MET A 376 0.77 9.62 -16.03
C MET A 376 1.54 8.68 -16.97
N GLY A 377 0.90 8.17 -18.02
CA GLY A 377 1.52 7.25 -18.98
C GLY A 377 2.16 6.05 -18.28
N GLN A 378 3.47 5.84 -18.51
CA GLN A 378 4.24 4.73 -17.95
C GLN A 378 4.36 4.72 -16.42
N HIS A 379 4.12 5.86 -15.76
CA HIS A 379 4.21 5.99 -14.31
C HIS A 379 2.93 5.51 -13.61
N TYR A 380 1.82 5.32 -14.33
CA TYR A 380 0.62 4.71 -13.77
C TYR A 380 0.87 3.22 -13.55
N LYS A 381 0.90 2.79 -12.29
CA LYS A 381 1.09 1.38 -11.94
C LYS A 381 -0.21 0.73 -11.52
N ALA A 382 -0.46 -0.46 -12.07
CA ALA A 382 -1.56 -1.32 -11.70
C ALA A 382 -1.16 -2.78 -11.88
N ASP A 383 -1.51 -3.63 -10.91
CA ASP A 383 -1.38 -5.08 -11.00
C ASP A 383 -2.76 -5.72 -10.80
N VAL A 384 -3.45 -5.88 -11.93
CA VAL A 384 -4.80 -6.46 -12.00
C VAL A 384 -4.80 -7.92 -12.46
N LYS A 385 -3.61 -8.50 -12.67
CA LYS A 385 -3.47 -9.88 -13.17
C LYS A 385 -3.06 -10.84 -12.05
N THR A 386 -2.29 -10.36 -11.07
CA THR A 386 -1.88 -11.18 -9.93
C THR A 386 -3.03 -11.27 -8.94
N PRO A 387 -3.47 -12.48 -8.51
CA PRO A 387 -4.48 -12.61 -7.47
C PRO A 387 -4.02 -11.90 -6.18
N PHE A 388 -4.95 -11.22 -5.50
CA PHE A 388 -4.64 -10.36 -4.35
C PHE A 388 -3.74 -11.03 -3.30
N TRP A 389 -4.09 -12.23 -2.84
CA TRP A 389 -3.28 -12.93 -1.84
C TRP A 389 -1.94 -13.46 -2.38
N THR A 390 -1.85 -13.72 -3.69
CA THR A 390 -0.57 -14.03 -4.34
C THR A 390 0.33 -12.81 -4.39
N ALA A 391 -0.22 -11.63 -4.71
CA ALA A 391 0.52 -10.37 -4.66
C ALA A 391 0.95 -10.06 -3.22
N PHE A 392 0.07 -10.27 -2.22
CA PHE A 392 0.38 -10.06 -0.81
C PHE A 392 1.56 -10.93 -0.38
N TRP A 393 1.49 -12.23 -0.68
CA TRP A 393 2.55 -13.18 -0.36
C TRP A 393 3.87 -12.87 -1.08
N ARG A 394 3.80 -12.49 -2.37
CA ARG A 394 4.97 -12.07 -3.15
C ARG A 394 5.63 -10.87 -2.48
N ASN A 395 4.88 -9.79 -2.26
CA ASN A 395 5.42 -8.52 -1.80
C ASN A 395 5.95 -8.61 -0.37
N GLN A 396 5.30 -9.41 0.50
CA GLN A 396 5.81 -9.69 1.85
C GLN A 396 7.17 -10.38 1.85
N ARG A 397 7.48 -11.14 0.79
CA ARG A 397 8.77 -11.79 0.60
C ARG A 397 9.77 -10.92 -0.14
N THR A 398 9.36 -10.12 -1.12
CA THR A 398 10.31 -9.42 -2.00
C THR A 398 10.64 -8.00 -1.51
N CYS A 399 9.69 -7.29 -0.92
CA CYS A 399 9.84 -5.89 -0.52
C CYS A 399 10.30 -5.80 0.94
N LYS A 400 11.60 -6.00 1.22
CA LYS A 400 12.14 -6.07 2.59
C LYS A 400 12.60 -4.71 3.12
N PHE A 401 13.39 -4.02 2.30
CA PHE A 401 13.94 -2.71 2.61
C PHE A 401 14.09 -1.93 1.30
N VAL A 402 14.43 -0.65 1.41
CA VAL A 402 14.71 0.20 0.24
C VAL A 402 16.15 0.72 0.26
N GLU A 403 16.72 0.89 -0.93
CA GLU A 403 18.03 1.52 -1.15
C GLU A 403 18.06 2.25 -2.49
N GLU A 404 18.99 3.19 -2.64
CA GLU A 404 19.26 3.80 -3.94
C GLU A 404 19.91 2.78 -4.87
N SER A 405 19.68 2.92 -6.18
CA SER A 405 20.36 2.07 -7.17
C SER A 405 21.87 2.31 -7.16
N GLU A 406 22.65 1.31 -7.57
CA GLU A 406 24.12 1.43 -7.68
C GLU A 406 24.49 2.53 -8.69
N GLY A 407 25.39 3.43 -8.28
CA GLY A 407 25.80 4.58 -9.08
C GLY A 407 24.82 5.77 -9.06
N CYS A 408 23.71 5.65 -8.33
CA CYS A 408 22.71 6.72 -8.15
C CYS A 408 22.71 7.26 -6.70
N GLU A 409 23.81 7.11 -5.97
CA GLU A 409 23.90 7.55 -4.57
C GLU A 409 23.69 9.06 -4.44
N GLY A 410 22.88 9.46 -3.45
CA GLY A 410 22.52 10.85 -3.20
C GLY A 410 21.40 11.40 -4.11
N SER A 411 20.84 10.57 -4.98
CA SER A 411 19.67 10.93 -5.81
C SER A 411 18.39 11.16 -5.01
N GLY A 412 18.30 10.57 -3.81
CA GLY A 412 17.10 10.60 -2.99
C GLY A 412 15.96 9.73 -3.51
N VAL A 413 16.23 8.79 -4.42
CA VAL A 413 15.25 7.82 -4.95
C VAL A 413 15.61 6.42 -4.49
N PHE A 414 14.73 5.85 -3.68
CA PHE A 414 14.90 4.55 -3.05
C PHE A 414 13.94 3.53 -3.67
N MET A 415 14.44 2.34 -3.95
CA MET A 415 13.66 1.25 -4.53
C MET A 415 13.73 0.04 -3.63
N PHE A 416 12.65 -0.76 -3.62
CA PHE A 416 12.64 -2.00 -2.86
C PHE A 416 13.76 -2.93 -3.29
N ARG A 417 14.29 -3.64 -2.32
CA ARG A 417 15.21 -4.77 -2.48
C ARG A 417 14.77 -5.92 -1.61
N ASN A 418 15.20 -7.09 -2.05
CA ASN A 418 15.10 -8.30 -1.28
C ASN A 418 16.46 -8.58 -0.60
N LEU A 419 16.47 -9.60 0.25
CA LEU A 419 17.70 -10.18 0.80
C LEU A 419 18.12 -11.45 0.06
N TYR A 420 17.40 -11.82 -1.00
CA TYR A 420 17.46 -13.14 -1.61
C TYR A 420 18.02 -13.07 -3.02
N LYS A 421 18.93 -13.97 -3.37
CA LYS A 421 19.41 -14.14 -4.75
C LYS A 421 18.37 -14.83 -5.65
N ARG A 422 17.16 -14.27 -5.74
CA ARG A 422 16.10 -14.73 -6.64
C ARG A 422 16.41 -14.31 -8.06
N GLY A 423 16.36 -15.28 -8.98
CA GLY A 423 16.56 -15.03 -10.40
C GLY A 423 15.50 -14.08 -10.95
N GLY A 424 15.93 -13.06 -11.70
CA GLY A 424 15.05 -12.06 -12.30
C GLY A 424 14.74 -10.84 -11.42
N GLU A 425 15.23 -10.79 -10.19
CA GLU A 425 15.09 -9.63 -9.29
C GLU A 425 16.43 -8.88 -9.15
N THR A 426 16.37 -7.55 -9.04
CA THR A 426 17.52 -6.68 -8.78
C THR A 426 18.11 -7.01 -7.43
N GLN A 427 19.38 -7.42 -7.44
CA GLN A 427 20.10 -7.79 -6.25
C GLN A 427 20.41 -6.55 -5.40
N PRO A 428 20.40 -6.70 -4.07
CA PRO A 428 20.81 -5.60 -3.21
C PRO A 428 22.31 -5.34 -3.33
N LYS A 429 22.77 -4.13 -3.00
CA LYS A 429 24.20 -3.75 -3.07
C LYS A 429 25.09 -4.75 -2.32
N ASP A 430 26.23 -5.12 -2.88
CA ASP A 430 27.21 -5.93 -2.15
C ASP A 430 28.01 -5.01 -1.21
N LEU A 431 27.88 -5.24 0.11
CA LEU A 431 28.57 -4.46 1.15
C LEU A 431 29.84 -5.17 1.66
N THR A 432 30.23 -6.30 1.06
CA THR A 432 31.39 -7.08 1.52
C THR A 432 32.72 -6.59 0.94
N ASP A 433 32.72 -5.55 0.10
CA ASP A 433 33.89 -5.06 -0.65
C ASP A 433 34.66 -6.19 -1.36
N GLY A 434 33.96 -7.26 -1.78
CA GLY A 434 34.56 -8.44 -2.41
C GLY A 434 35.34 -9.36 -1.45
N LYS A 435 35.28 -9.14 -0.14
CA LYS A 435 35.82 -10.08 0.85
C LYS A 435 34.81 -11.21 1.06
N ALA A 436 34.97 -12.28 0.28
CA ALA A 436 34.25 -13.53 0.50
C ALA A 436 34.47 -13.99 1.96
N VAL A 437 33.39 -14.01 2.75
CA VAL A 437 33.40 -14.70 4.03
C VAL A 437 33.35 -16.19 3.73
N GLU A 438 34.29 -16.96 4.28
CA GLU A 438 34.30 -18.41 4.14
C GLU A 438 32.94 -18.99 4.55
N LYS A 439 32.26 -19.64 3.62
CA LYS A 439 31.06 -20.42 3.93
C LYS A 439 31.44 -21.42 5.03
N PRO A 440 30.68 -21.50 6.14
CA PRO A 440 30.94 -22.52 7.14
C PRO A 440 30.86 -23.89 6.48
N THR A 441 31.96 -24.63 6.46
CA THR A 441 31.94 -26.04 6.07
C THR A 441 31.04 -26.77 7.06
N VAL A 442 29.88 -27.21 6.56
CA VAL A 442 28.96 -28.05 7.31
C VAL A 442 29.58 -29.44 7.43
N SER A 443 30.46 -29.62 8.41
CA SER A 443 30.83 -30.93 8.92
C SER A 443 30.06 -31.16 10.22
N ASN A 444 29.24 -32.21 10.22
CA ASN A 444 28.34 -32.70 11.27
C ASN A 444 26.86 -32.28 11.14
N ILE A 445 26.24 -32.65 10.02
CA ILE A 445 24.80 -32.96 10.04
C ILE A 445 24.64 -34.35 10.65
N VAL A 446 24.04 -34.40 11.84
CA VAL A 446 23.39 -35.60 12.35
C VAL A 446 22.27 -35.96 11.38
N GLN A 447 22.38 -37.14 10.78
CA GLN A 447 21.45 -37.70 9.83
C GLN A 447 20.10 -37.94 10.52
N VAL A 448 19.15 -37.00 10.38
CA VAL A 448 17.75 -37.24 10.73
C VAL A 448 17.03 -37.67 9.45
N GLY A 449 16.48 -38.88 9.52
CA GLY A 449 16.04 -39.70 8.40
C GLY A 449 15.00 -39.07 7.49
N ALA A 450 15.06 -39.53 6.24
CA ALA A 450 14.12 -39.24 5.18
C ALA A 450 12.69 -39.65 5.53
N MET A 451 11.76 -38.70 5.43
CA MET A 451 10.39 -38.96 5.00
C MET A 451 9.92 -37.78 4.14
N ALA A 452 10.34 -37.79 2.88
CA ALA A 452 9.70 -37.05 1.81
C ALA A 452 9.12 -38.09 0.85
N THR A 453 7.81 -38.31 0.93
CA THR A 453 7.08 -39.06 -0.09
C THR A 453 5.98 -38.18 -0.63
N ALA A 454 6.24 -37.71 -1.85
CA ALA A 454 5.32 -37.50 -2.96
C ALA A 454 3.89 -37.03 -2.66
N MET A 455 3.49 -35.91 -3.28
CA MET A 455 2.50 -35.95 -4.36
C MET A 455 2.59 -34.66 -5.19
N SER A 456 3.21 -34.78 -6.36
CA SER A 456 2.81 -34.02 -7.54
C SER A 456 1.73 -34.82 -8.26
N THR A 457 0.63 -34.19 -8.66
CA THR A 457 -0.14 -34.65 -9.82
C THR A 457 -0.71 -33.45 -10.58
N THR A 458 -0.63 -33.60 -11.89
CA THR A 458 -0.94 -32.68 -12.97
C THR A 458 -2.41 -32.79 -13.39
N ARG A 459 -2.89 -31.79 -14.16
CA ARG A 459 -4.17 -31.68 -14.94
C ARG A 459 -5.31 -31.00 -14.16
N ASN A 460 -6.07 -30.05 -14.73
CA ASN A 460 -6.56 -29.96 -16.10
C ASN A 460 -6.76 -28.51 -16.58
N LEU A 461 -6.50 -28.32 -17.87
CA LEU A 461 -6.88 -27.18 -18.70
C LEU A 461 -8.38 -27.23 -19.03
N ASN A 462 -8.94 -26.05 -19.35
CA ASN A 462 -10.26 -25.77 -19.93
C ASN A 462 -11.47 -25.71 -18.96
N ALA A 463 -11.86 -24.48 -18.62
CA ALA A 463 -13.27 -24.11 -18.50
C ALA A 463 -13.46 -22.66 -19.00
N GLY A 464 -14.37 -22.50 -19.96
CA GLY A 464 -14.56 -21.31 -20.78
C GLY A 464 -15.08 -20.09 -20.02
N ARG A 465 -14.56 -18.93 -20.45
CA ARG A 465 -15.03 -17.59 -20.14
C ARG A 465 -16.50 -17.41 -20.52
N ARG A 466 -17.32 -16.94 -19.57
CA ARG A 466 -18.40 -15.97 -19.85
C ARG A 466 -18.02 -14.67 -19.17
N LEU A 467 -17.57 -13.70 -19.98
CA LEU A 467 -17.26 -12.35 -19.52
C LEU A 467 -18.55 -11.53 -19.45
N SER A 468 -18.71 -10.78 -18.37
CA SER A 468 -19.73 -9.76 -18.23
C SER A 468 -19.46 -8.60 -19.20
N HIS A 469 -20.55 -7.95 -19.63
CA HIS A 469 -20.59 -6.87 -20.63
C HIS A 469 -19.69 -5.65 -20.29
N SER A 470 -19.21 -5.53 -19.05
CA SER A 470 -18.27 -4.48 -18.62
C SER A 470 -16.80 -4.77 -18.97
N ALA A 471 -16.42 -6.01 -19.29
CA ALA A 471 -15.06 -6.37 -19.71
C ALA A 471 -14.80 -6.12 -21.21
N GLN A 472 -15.84 -5.93 -22.02
CA GLN A 472 -15.72 -5.67 -23.46
C GLN A 472 -15.32 -4.21 -23.77
N LEU A 473 -15.64 -3.27 -22.88
CA LEU A 473 -15.32 -1.85 -23.10
C LEU A 473 -13.82 -1.54 -22.94
N ARG A 474 -13.06 -2.34 -22.18
CA ARG A 474 -11.62 -2.15 -21.98
C ARG A 474 -10.74 -2.83 -23.05
N ALA A 475 -11.32 -3.62 -23.95
CA ALA A 475 -10.59 -4.29 -25.04
C ALA A 475 -10.51 -3.46 -26.34
N ASN A 476 -11.34 -2.42 -26.49
CA ASN A 476 -11.45 -1.65 -27.74
C ASN A 476 -10.61 -0.36 -27.78
N ALA A 477 -9.79 -0.09 -26.77
CA ALA A 477 -8.95 1.11 -26.71
C ALA A 477 -7.52 0.91 -27.26
N ALA A 478 -7.24 -0.21 -27.94
CA ALA A 478 -5.92 -0.49 -28.51
C ALA A 478 -6.05 -1.07 -29.92
N LEU A 479 -6.26 -0.20 -30.92
CA LEU A 479 -5.88 -0.43 -32.32
C LEU A 479 -5.84 0.93 -33.05
N PRO A 480 -4.71 1.35 -33.64
CA PRO A 480 -4.64 2.53 -34.48
C PRO A 480 -4.95 2.21 -35.95
N LEU A 481 -5.70 3.12 -36.59
CA LEU A 481 -5.75 3.52 -38.01
C LEU A 481 -5.79 2.43 -39.12
N LEU A 482 -6.71 2.59 -40.08
CA LEU A 482 -6.44 2.95 -41.49
C LEU A 482 -7.74 3.00 -42.33
N ALA A 483 -7.68 3.80 -43.41
CA ALA A 483 -8.60 4.03 -44.54
C ALA A 483 -9.52 2.83 -44.93
N GLU A 484 -10.73 3.00 -45.46
CA GLU A 484 -11.31 4.00 -46.39
C GLU A 484 -12.68 4.55 -45.93
#